data_AF-A0A3B9PX92-F1
#
_entry.id   AF-A0A3B9PX92-F1
#
_cell.length_a   1.000
_cell.length_b   1.000
_cell.length_c   1.000
_cell.angle_alpha   90.00
_cell.angle_beta   90.00
_cell.angle_gamma   90.00
#
_symmetry.space_group_name_H-M   'P 1'
#
loop_
_entity.id
_entity.type
_entity.pdbx_description
1 polymer ?
#
loop_
_entity_poly.entity_id
_entity_poly.type
_entity_poly.pdbx_seq_one_letter_code
_entity_poly.pdbx_strand_id
1 'polypeptide(L)'
;MKIVYMGTSDFAVPALKRMKEEGYEIPLVITQPDRPKNRGMKVLPTPVKIQAEEYGIPVMQPESISDSSEVMQCLREINPDIIVVASYGKLLPKSLLDLPRLGCINIHASLLPKYRGAAPIQHA
;
A
#
# COMPACT_ATOMS: atom_id res chain seq x y z
N MET A 1 -12.34 -12.91 -1.77
CA MET A 1 -11.40 -12.47 -0.71
C MET A 1 -11.12 -11.01 -0.95
N LYS A 2 -11.41 -10.16 0.04
CA LYS A 2 -11.22 -8.71 -0.01
C LYS A 2 -9.80 -8.37 0.44
N ILE A 3 -9.04 -7.80 -0.49
CA ILE A 3 -7.66 -7.37 -0.25
C ILE A 3 -7.60 -5.86 -0.29
N VAL A 4 -7.23 -5.24 0.83
CA VAL A 4 -6.78 -3.84 0.78
C VAL A 4 -5.29 -3.82 0.45
N TYR A 5 -4.91 -3.00 -0.52
CA TYR A 5 -3.52 -2.89 -0.94
C TYR A 5 -2.90 -1.58 -0.47
N MET A 6 -1.72 -1.65 0.16
CA MET A 6 -0.97 -0.51 0.63
C MET A 6 0.40 -0.44 -0.04
N GLY A 7 0.61 0.52 -0.94
CA GLY A 7 1.89 0.64 -1.65
C GLY A 7 2.09 1.99 -2.30
N THR A 8 3.31 2.28 -2.75
CA THR A 8 3.64 3.63 -3.25
C THR A 8 4.56 3.67 -4.45
N SER A 9 5.67 2.92 -4.44
CA SER A 9 6.70 3.00 -5.49
C SER A 9 6.40 2.09 -6.68
N ASP A 10 7.22 2.19 -7.73
CA ASP A 10 7.18 1.30 -8.90
C ASP A 10 7.35 -0.18 -8.50
N PHE A 11 8.12 -0.46 -7.44
CA PHE A 11 8.27 -1.81 -6.89
C PHE A 11 6.94 -2.43 -6.44
N ALA A 12 5.99 -1.60 -6.01
CA ALA A 12 4.68 -2.03 -5.55
C ALA A 12 3.66 -2.22 -6.68
N VAL A 13 3.90 -1.72 -7.90
CA VAL A 13 2.93 -1.81 -8.99
C VAL A 13 2.70 -3.25 -9.48
N PRO A 14 3.72 -4.09 -9.71
CA PRO A 14 3.52 -5.44 -10.24
C PRO A 14 2.65 -6.33 -9.36
N ALA A 15 2.75 -6.20 -8.03
CA ALA A 15 1.93 -6.98 -7.10
C ALA A 15 0.45 -6.58 -7.19
N LEU A 16 0.13 -5.28 -7.29
CA LEU A 16 -1.23 -4.80 -7.52
C LEU A 16 -1.81 -5.34 -8.83
N LYS A 17 -1.05 -5.23 -9.92
CA LYS A 17 -1.45 -5.78 -11.23
C LYS A 17 -1.78 -7.26 -11.14
N ARG A 18 -0.85 -8.04 -10.59
CA ARG A 18 -1.03 -9.49 -10.49
C ARG A 18 -2.25 -9.86 -9.66
N MET A 19 -2.49 -9.20 -8.52
CA MET A 19 -3.69 -9.47 -7.72
C MET A 19 -4.98 -9.14 -8.49
N LYS A 20 -4.98 -8.06 -9.27
CA LYS A 20 -6.14 -7.71 -10.11
C LYS A 20 -6.37 -8.71 -11.24
N GLU A 21 -5.30 -9.14 -11.92
CA GLU A 21 -5.33 -10.14 -13.00
C GLU A 21 -5.84 -11.51 -12.53
N GLU A 22 -5.45 -11.93 -11.33
CA GLU A 22 -5.93 -13.16 -10.68
C GLU A 22 -7.40 -13.06 -10.19
N GLY A 23 -8.06 -11.92 -10.38
CA GLY A 23 -9.46 -11.73 -10.05
C GLY A 23 -9.74 -11.51 -8.56
N TYR A 24 -8.74 -11.14 -7.75
CA TYR A 24 -9.00 -10.76 -6.36
C TYR A 24 -9.83 -9.48 -6.28
N GLU A 25 -10.67 -9.40 -5.24
CA GLU A 25 -11.45 -8.20 -4.95
C GLU A 25 -10.56 -7.21 -4.20
N ILE A 26 -10.32 -6.05 -4.81
CA ILE A 26 -9.48 -4.98 -4.25
C ILE A 26 -10.36 -3.74 -4.08
N PRO A 27 -11.07 -3.61 -2.94
CA PRO A 27 -12.03 -2.52 -2.73
C PRO A 27 -11.36 -1.16 -2.46
N LEU A 28 -10.09 -1.15 -2.05
CA LEU A 28 -9.36 0.06 -1.72
C LEU A 28 -7.85 -0.12 -1.91
N VAL A 29 -7.22 0.90 -2.46
CA VAL A 29 -5.77 1.10 -2.46
C VAL A 29 -5.42 2.29 -1.56
N ILE A 30 -4.42 2.13 -0.69
CA ILE A 30 -3.87 3.20 0.13
C ILE A 30 -2.43 3.47 -0.31
N THR A 31 -2.13 4.71 -0.64
CA THR A 31 -0.79 5.15 -1.05
C THR A 31 -0.39 6.42 -0.33
N GLN A 32 0.86 6.85 -0.47
CA GLN A 32 1.28 8.15 0.05
C GLN A 32 0.64 9.29 -0.75
N PRO A 33 0.49 10.48 -0.15
CA PRO A 33 0.13 11.71 -0.87
C PRO A 33 1.05 11.98 -2.05
N ASP A 34 0.50 12.64 -3.07
CA ASP A 34 1.27 13.07 -4.22
C ASP A 34 2.31 14.11 -3.77
N ARG A 35 3.58 13.86 -4.08
CA ARG A 35 4.69 14.72 -3.66
C ARG A 35 5.42 15.30 -4.85
N PRO A 36 5.99 16.52 -4.72
CA PRO A 36 6.90 17.06 -5.72
C PRO A 36 8.04 16.08 -5.98
N LYS A 37 8.26 15.75 -7.25
CA LYS A 37 9.38 14.91 -7.70
C LYS A 37 10.12 15.58 -8.85
N ASN A 38 11.39 15.20 -9.00
CA ASN A 38 12.31 15.65 -10.04
C ASN A 38 12.63 17.15 -10.02
N ARG A 39 13.59 17.53 -10.88
CA ARG A 39 13.97 18.94 -11.09
C ARG A 39 12.77 19.69 -11.69
N GLY A 40 12.27 20.69 -10.98
CA GLY A 40 11.06 21.45 -11.36
C GLY A 40 9.85 21.23 -10.46
N MET A 41 9.94 20.37 -9.43
CA MET A 41 8.96 20.24 -8.34
C MET A 41 7.52 19.99 -8.80
N LYS A 42 7.33 19.32 -9.94
CA LYS A 42 5.98 18.94 -10.37
C LYS A 42 5.44 17.89 -9.40
N VAL A 43 4.22 18.12 -8.91
CA VAL A 43 3.49 17.14 -8.11
C VAL A 43 3.10 16.00 -9.05
N LEU A 44 3.58 14.80 -8.75
CA LEU A 44 3.30 13.61 -9.55
C LEU A 44 2.55 12.60 -8.68
N PRO A 45 1.51 11.95 -9.23
CA PRO A 45 0.85 10.86 -8.55
C PRO A 45 1.82 9.70 -8.32
N THR A 46 1.56 8.94 -7.25
CA THR A 46 2.35 7.73 -6.98
C THR A 46 2.11 6.69 -8.07
N PRO A 47 3.11 5.89 -8.47
CA PRO A 47 2.93 4.79 -9.42
C PRO A 47 1.75 3.87 -9.09
N VAL A 48 1.55 3.56 -7.81
CA VAL A 48 0.42 2.74 -7.33
C VAL A 48 -0.93 3.46 -7.50
N LYS A 49 -1.00 4.78 -7.28
CA LYS A 49 -2.22 5.58 -7.52
C LYS A 49 -2.63 5.50 -8.99
N ILE A 50 -1.70 5.78 -9.90
CA ILE A 50 -1.94 5.73 -11.35
C ILE A 50 -2.54 4.36 -11.71
N GLN A 51 -1.92 3.28 -11.24
CA GLN A 51 -2.39 1.94 -11.54
C GLN A 51 -3.77 1.61 -10.96
N ALA A 52 -4.04 2.06 -9.73
CA ALA A 52 -5.34 1.85 -9.09
C ALA A 52 -6.46 2.59 -9.83
N GLU A 53 -6.21 3.83 -10.25
CA GLU A 53 -7.14 4.64 -11.02
C GLU A 53 -7.43 4.03 -12.40
N GLU A 54 -6.42 3.49 -13.09
CA GLU A 54 -6.61 2.73 -14.35
C GLU A 54 -7.56 1.53 -14.19
N TYR A 55 -7.57 0.89 -13.02
CA TYR A 55 -8.44 -0.23 -12.70
C TYR A 55 -9.78 0.19 -12.08
N GLY A 56 -10.04 1.49 -11.92
CA GLY A 56 -11.23 2.02 -11.26
C GLY A 56 -11.31 1.66 -9.77
N ILE A 57 -10.17 1.41 -9.11
CA ILE A 57 -10.11 1.06 -7.70
C ILE A 57 -10.04 2.36 -6.87
N PRO A 58 -10.89 2.54 -5.84
CA PRO A 58 -10.80 3.68 -4.94
C PRO A 58 -9.41 3.84 -4.31
N VAL A 59 -8.94 5.08 -4.18
CA VAL A 59 -7.63 5.43 -3.62
C VAL A 59 -7.78 6.35 -2.42
N MET A 60 -7.09 6.04 -1.32
CA MET A 60 -6.89 6.95 -0.18
C MET A 60 -5.43 7.35 -0.04
N GLN A 61 -5.18 8.61 0.33
CA GLN A 61 -3.84 9.18 0.47
C GLN A 61 -3.66 9.91 1.82
N PRO A 62 -3.73 9.20 2.97
CA PRO A 62 -3.57 9.84 4.27
C PRO A 62 -2.14 10.36 4.47
N GLU A 63 -2.00 11.55 5.08
CA GLU A 63 -0.69 12.07 5.51
C GLU A 63 -0.07 11.22 6.64
N SER A 64 -0.94 10.76 7.56
CA SER A 64 -0.62 9.87 8.68
C SER A 64 -1.64 8.73 8.74
N ILE A 65 -1.15 7.49 8.74
CA ILE A 65 -2.01 6.31 8.90
C ILE A 65 -2.42 6.09 10.36
N SER A 66 -1.56 6.50 11.31
CA SER A 66 -1.79 6.36 12.75
C SER A 66 -2.89 7.28 13.27
N ASP A 67 -3.03 8.46 12.66
CA ASP A 67 -3.96 9.50 13.13
C ASP A 67 -5.21 9.63 12.25
N SER A 68 -5.34 8.79 11.20
CA SER A 68 -6.47 8.87 10.28
C SER A 68 -7.65 8.02 10.75
N SER A 69 -8.57 8.67 11.48
CA SER A 69 -9.87 8.09 11.86
C SER A 69 -10.68 7.65 10.64
N GLU A 70 -10.59 8.42 9.55
CA GLU A 70 -11.27 8.15 8.28
C GLU A 70 -10.78 6.85 7.63
N VAL A 71 -9.46 6.63 7.56
CA VAL A 71 -8.91 5.37 7.03
C VAL A 71 -9.37 4.20 7.88
N MET A 72 -9.29 4.32 9.21
CA MET A 72 -9.72 3.25 10.10
C MET A 72 -11.22 2.96 9.98
N GLN A 73 -12.07 3.98 9.76
CA GLN A 73 -13.49 3.80 9.52
C GLN A 73 -13.73 3.08 8.18
N CYS A 74 -13.12 3.55 7.10
CA CYS A 74 -13.24 2.94 5.78
C CYS A 74 -12.79 1.47 5.82
N LEU A 75 -11.67 1.15 6.47
CA LEU A 75 -11.19 -0.22 6.62
C LEU A 75 -12.17 -1.10 7.41
N ARG A 76 -12.84 -0.57 8.45
CA ARG A 76 -13.87 -1.30 9.19
C ARG A 76 -15.11 -1.57 8.34
N GLU A 77 -15.54 -0.60 7.54
CA GLU A 77 -16.69 -0.75 6.63
C GLU A 77 -16.38 -1.75 5.51
N ILE A 78 -15.18 -1.67 4.93
CA ILE A 78 -14.69 -2.64 3.95
C ILE A 78 -14.59 -4.04 4.56
N ASN A 79 -14.17 -4.15 5.82
CA ASN A 79 -13.91 -5.42 6.51
C ASN A 79 -13.03 -6.37 5.65
N PRO A 80 -11.76 -6.00 5.37
CA PRO A 80 -10.88 -6.78 4.52
C PRO A 80 -10.48 -8.11 5.16
N ASP A 81 -10.29 -9.13 4.32
CA ASP A 81 -9.75 -10.41 4.77
C ASP A 81 -8.26 -10.27 5.15
N ILE A 82 -7.51 -9.51 4.34
CA ILE A 82 -6.06 -9.29 4.46
C ILE A 82 -5.69 -7.90 3.96
N ILE A 83 -4.63 -7.32 4.53
CA ILE A 83 -3.96 -6.15 3.96
C ILE A 83 -2.60 -6.58 3.40
N VAL A 84 -2.36 -6.26 2.13
CA VAL A 84 -1.06 -6.52 1.47
C VAL A 84 -0.30 -5.21 1.35
N VAL A 85 0.93 -5.21 1.84
CA VAL A 85 1.78 -4.02 1.93
C VAL A 85 3.02 -4.20 1.05
N ALA A 86 3.38 -3.19 0.27
CA ALA A 86 4.62 -3.18 -0.50
C ALA A 86 5.15 -1.76 -0.65
N SER A 87 6.36 -1.48 -0.14
CA SER A 87 7.00 -0.17 -0.27
C SER A 87 6.09 1.03 0.12
N TYR A 88 5.28 0.88 1.16
CA TYR A 88 4.32 1.92 1.58
C TYR A 88 5.00 3.12 2.29
N GLY A 89 6.09 2.87 3.03
CA GLY A 89 6.92 3.95 3.60
C GLY A 89 6.38 4.65 4.85
N LYS A 90 5.31 4.13 5.47
CA LYS A 90 4.81 4.56 6.79
C LYS A 90 4.71 3.36 7.73
N LEU A 91 4.89 3.60 9.03
CA LEU A 91 4.64 2.59 10.07
C LEU A 91 3.14 2.35 10.19
N LEU A 92 2.75 1.08 10.27
CA LEU A 92 1.36 0.69 10.47
C LEU A 92 1.08 0.56 11.98
N PRO A 93 0.07 1.25 12.53
CA PRO A 93 -0.28 1.12 13.94
C PRO A 93 -0.84 -0.27 14.23
N LYS A 94 -0.69 -0.73 15.47
CA LYS A 94 -1.21 -2.04 15.90
C LYS A 94 -2.72 -2.20 15.64
N SER A 95 -3.50 -1.12 15.83
CA SER A 95 -4.94 -1.11 15.55
C SER A 95 -5.29 -1.46 14.11
N LEU A 96 -4.43 -1.13 13.14
CA LEU A 96 -4.60 -1.51 11.74
C LEU A 96 -4.10 -2.94 11.51
N LEU A 97 -2.98 -3.32 12.11
CA LEU A 97 -2.43 -4.68 12.00
C LEU A 97 -3.40 -5.76 12.49
N ASP A 98 -4.14 -5.46 13.55
CA ASP A 98 -5.10 -6.35 14.19
C ASP A 98 -6.49 -6.34 13.52
N LEU A 99 -6.74 -5.47 12.54
CA LEU A 99 -8.07 -5.27 11.93
C LEU A 99 -8.47 -6.41 10.97
N PRO A 100 -7.65 -6.80 9.97
CA PRO A 100 -8.03 -7.88 9.05
C PRO A 100 -7.89 -9.24 9.74
N ARG A 101 -8.82 -10.16 9.49
CA ARG A 101 -8.78 -11.50 10.12
C ARG A 101 -7.52 -12.31 9.81
N LEU A 102 -6.87 -12.06 8.66
CA LEU A 102 -5.60 -12.69 8.25
C LEU A 102 -4.38 -11.79 8.52
N GLY A 103 -4.59 -10.65 9.18
CA GLY A 103 -3.56 -9.66 9.47
C GLY A 103 -3.05 -8.92 8.23
N CYS A 104 -1.83 -8.41 8.35
CA CYS A 104 -1.14 -7.67 7.30
C CYS A 104 0.13 -8.42 6.88
N ILE A 105 0.36 -8.55 5.57
CA ILE A 105 1.59 -9.13 5.02
C ILE A 105 2.37 -8.09 4.23
N ASN A 106 3.71 -8.13 4.30
CA ASN A 106 4.58 -7.20 3.61
C ASN A 106 5.46 -7.92 2.58
N ILE A 107 5.46 -7.40 1.35
CA ILE A 107 6.40 -7.80 0.30
C ILE A 107 7.72 -7.07 0.57
N HIS A 108 8.68 -7.80 1.12
CA HIS A 108 10.02 -7.29 1.41
C HIS A 108 11.00 -7.72 0.32
N ALA A 109 11.80 -6.79 -0.19
CA ALA A 109 12.71 -7.04 -1.31
C ALA A 109 14.04 -7.68 -0.87
N SER A 110 14.00 -8.63 0.07
CA SER A 110 15.17 -9.43 0.46
C SER A 110 14.78 -10.80 1.01
N LEU A 111 15.79 -11.68 1.08
CA LEU A 111 15.70 -12.94 1.81
C LEU A 111 15.91 -12.69 3.31
N LEU A 112 14.80 -12.50 4.03
CA LEU A 112 14.83 -12.35 5.49
C LEU A 112 15.49 -13.57 6.17
N PRO A 113 16.16 -13.38 7.33
CA PRO A 113 16.25 -12.14 8.12
C PRO A 113 17.31 -11.15 7.61
N LYS A 114 18.02 -11.42 6.50
CA LYS A 114 19.02 -10.50 5.94
C LYS A 114 18.36 -9.26 5.35
N TYR A 115 19.07 -8.12 5.41
CA TYR A 115 18.68 -6.86 4.79
C TYR A 115 17.29 -6.35 5.23
N ARG A 116 16.94 -6.48 6.52
CA ARG A 116 15.81 -5.74 7.09
C ARG A 116 16.05 -4.23 6.92
N GLY A 117 14.97 -3.46 6.77
CA GLY A 117 15.04 -2.01 6.69
C GLY A 117 14.57 -1.46 5.34
N ALA A 118 14.93 -0.21 5.06
CA ALA A 118 14.30 0.59 4.01
C ALA A 118 14.87 0.37 2.60
N ALA A 119 16.14 -0.07 2.48
CA ALA A 119 16.85 -0.14 1.19
C ALA A 119 17.51 -1.52 0.93
N PRO A 120 16.78 -2.64 1.07
CA PRO A 120 17.35 -3.98 0.94
C PRO A 120 18.06 -4.24 -0.38
N ILE A 121 17.52 -3.74 -1.50
CA ILE A 121 18.06 -3.97 -2.85
C ILE A 121 19.47 -3.36 -2.99
N GLN A 122 19.68 -2.17 -2.42
CA GLN A 122 20.95 -1.45 -2.50
C GLN A 122 22.04 -2.07 -1.60
N HIS A 123 21.63 -2.81 -0.57
CA HIS A 123 22.53 -3.42 0.41
C HIS A 123 22.86 -4.89 0.13
N ALA A 124 22.16 -5.52 -0.82
CA ALA A 124 22.23 -6.95 -1.09
C ALA A 124 23.59 -7.43 -1.59
#